data_AF-A0A200PTF6-F1
#
_entry.id   AF-A0A200PTF6-F1
#
_cell.length_a   1.000
_cell.length_b   1.000
_cell.length_c   1.000
_cell.angle_alpha   90.00
_cell.angle_beta   90.00
_cell.angle_gamma   90.00
#
_symmetry.space_group_name_H-M   'P 1'
#
loop_
_entity.id
_entity.type
_entity.pdbx_description
1 polymer ?
#
loop_
_entity_poly.entity_id
_entity_poly.type
_entity_poly.pdbx_seq_one_letter_code
_entity_poly.pdbx_strand_id
1 'polypeptide(L)'
;MEVNVQWNNPFSCTDVIDSWEVKSNLSKKGKILFKLFPTAIFWNVWTERNERIFEEKACSWIQVMEKIKLMAATWVEGKEEFRGISVEQIVVNWKEMFFDPP
;
A
#
# COMPACT_ATOMS: atom_id res chain seq x y z
N MET A 1 -10.73 29.62 15.88
CA MET A 1 -9.71 29.65 14.81
C MET A 1 -10.18 28.64 13.77
N GLU A 2 -10.81 29.09 12.69
CA GLU A 2 -11.23 28.20 11.60
C GLU A 2 -10.04 27.96 10.70
N VAL A 3 -9.60 26.71 10.59
CA VAL A 3 -8.54 26.32 9.66
C VAL A 3 -9.21 26.11 8.31
N ASN A 4 -8.97 27.04 7.37
CA ASN A 4 -9.39 26.90 5.98
C ASN A 4 -8.51 25.86 5.30
N VAL A 5 -8.92 24.58 5.38
CA VAL A 5 -8.26 23.49 4.67
C VAL A 5 -8.79 23.47 3.24
N GLN A 6 -8.05 24.08 2.32
CA GLN A 6 -8.29 23.91 0.90
C GLN A 6 -7.55 22.68 0.39
N TRP A 7 -8.30 21.74 -0.19
CA TRP A 7 -7.70 20.61 -0.89
C TRP A 7 -7.07 21.13 -2.18
N ASN A 8 -5.74 21.31 -2.17
CA ASN A 8 -4.99 21.53 -3.40
C ASN A 8 -4.89 20.19 -4.13
N ASN A 9 -5.58 20.08 -5.26
CA ASN A 9 -5.49 18.91 -6.12
C ASN A 9 -4.02 18.76 -6.56
N PRO A 10 -3.33 17.67 -6.22
CA PRO A 10 -2.05 17.36 -6.84
C PRO A 10 -2.26 17.29 -8.35
N PHE A 11 -1.39 17.96 -9.12
CA PHE A 11 -1.58 18.19 -10.56
C PHE A 11 -1.69 16.89 -11.38
N SER A 12 -1.29 15.74 -10.79
CA SER A 12 -1.44 14.39 -11.34
C SER A 12 -1.50 13.30 -10.26
N CYS A 13 -1.91 12.08 -10.65
CA CYS A 13 -1.85 10.90 -9.76
C CYS A 13 -0.41 10.51 -9.41
N THR A 14 0.55 10.79 -10.30
CA THR A 14 1.98 10.57 -10.04
C THR A 14 2.49 11.50 -8.94
N ASP A 15 2.06 12.77 -8.92
CA ASP A 15 2.46 13.70 -7.86
C ASP A 15 1.99 13.23 -6.47
N VAL A 16 0.80 12.61 -6.39
CA VAL A 16 0.31 11.98 -5.14
C VAL A 16 1.26 10.88 -4.69
N ILE A 17 1.60 9.96 -5.61
CA ILE A 17 2.46 8.81 -5.31
C ILE A 17 3.86 9.28 -4.93
N ASP A 18 4.40 10.26 -5.63
CA ASP A 18 5.74 10.81 -5.40
C ASP A 18 5.83 11.60 -4.09
N SER A 19 4.74 12.22 -3.65
CA SER A 19 4.64 12.88 -2.33
C SER A 19 4.68 11.90 -1.15
N TRP A 20 4.66 10.60 -1.39
CA TRP A 20 4.65 9.57 -0.36
C TRP A 20 6.04 9.42 0.30
N GLU A 21 6.26 10.20 1.36
CA GLU A 21 7.52 10.18 2.09
C GLU A 21 7.71 8.91 2.93
N VAL A 22 8.85 8.24 2.73
CA VAL A 22 9.21 7.06 3.51
C VAL A 22 9.72 7.47 4.89
N LYS A 23 9.12 6.89 5.93
CA LYS A 23 9.55 7.13 7.31
C LYS A 23 10.96 6.58 7.58
N SER A 24 11.77 7.36 8.29
CA SER A 24 13.18 7.05 8.56
C SER A 24 13.37 5.85 9.50
N ASN A 25 12.44 5.65 10.43
CA ASN A 25 12.48 4.63 11.49
C ASN A 25 11.98 3.23 11.08
N LEU A 26 11.84 2.98 9.77
CA LEU A 26 11.44 1.68 9.24
C LEU A 26 12.66 0.78 8.98
N SER A 27 12.46 -0.53 9.17
CA SER A 27 13.43 -1.57 8.78
C SER A 27 13.69 -1.52 7.26
N LYS A 28 14.74 -2.21 6.79
CA LYS A 28 15.03 -2.27 5.33
C LYS A 28 13.83 -2.84 4.54
N LYS A 29 13.23 -3.92 5.03
CA LYS A 29 12.02 -4.54 4.47
C LYS A 29 10.82 -3.60 4.54
N GLY A 30 10.63 -2.98 5.70
CA GLY A 30 9.58 -1.99 5.95
C GLY A 30 9.65 -0.84 4.95
N LYS A 31 10.83 -0.28 4.68
CA LYS A 31 11.03 0.78 3.69
C LYS A 31 10.64 0.34 2.28
N ILE A 32 10.98 -0.88 1.87
CA ILE A 32 10.63 -1.41 0.55
C ILE A 32 9.12 -1.52 0.41
N LEU A 33 8.45 -2.18 1.38
CA LEU A 33 6.99 -2.30 1.38
C LEU A 33 6.32 -0.92 1.45
N PHE A 34 6.82 -0.01 2.30
CA PHE A 34 6.25 1.32 2.48
C PHE A 34 6.25 2.14 1.19
N LYS A 35 7.30 2.01 0.36
CA LYS A 35 7.39 2.64 -0.96
C LYS A 35 6.39 2.09 -1.98
N LEU A 36 5.94 0.85 -1.83
CA LEU A 36 5.05 0.20 -2.79
C LEU A 36 3.56 0.46 -2.50
N PHE A 37 3.20 0.81 -1.26
CA PHE A 37 1.81 1.10 -0.90
C PHE A 37 1.10 2.14 -1.73
N PRO A 38 1.65 3.33 -2.02
CA PRO A 38 0.90 4.34 -2.76
C PRO A 38 0.42 3.79 -4.12
N THR A 39 1.29 3.05 -4.82
CA THR A 39 0.93 2.39 -6.09
C THR A 39 -0.08 1.26 -5.90
N ALA A 40 0.12 0.38 -4.90
CA ALA A 40 -0.81 -0.72 -4.63
C ALA A 40 -2.20 -0.22 -4.20
N ILE A 41 -2.26 0.82 -3.36
CA ILE A 41 -3.51 1.49 -2.94
C ILE A 41 -4.19 2.09 -4.16
N PHE A 42 -3.47 2.89 -4.95
CA PHE A 42 -4.02 3.55 -6.12
C PHE A 42 -4.63 2.53 -7.10
N TRP A 43 -3.89 1.47 -7.41
CA TRP A 43 -4.34 0.42 -8.32
C TRP A 43 -5.59 -0.31 -7.82
N ASN A 44 -5.62 -0.71 -6.55
CA ASN A 44 -6.75 -1.46 -5.99
C ASN A 44 -7.99 -0.58 -5.81
N VAL A 45 -7.84 0.69 -5.43
CA VAL A 45 -8.97 1.64 -5.35
C VAL A 45 -9.55 1.91 -6.75
N TRP A 46 -8.69 2.10 -7.75
CA TRP A 46 -9.12 2.25 -9.14
C TRP A 46 -9.85 1.00 -9.65
N THR A 47 -9.30 -0.18 -9.38
CA THR A 47 -9.90 -1.46 -9.78
C THR A 47 -11.27 -1.64 -9.12
N GLU A 48 -11.37 -1.44 -7.80
CA GLU A 48 -12.63 -1.54 -7.06
C GLU A 48 -13.70 -0.56 -7.58
N ARG A 49 -13.31 0.68 -7.90
CA ARG A 49 -14.22 1.66 -8.51
C ARG A 49 -14.76 1.14 -9.84
N ASN A 50 -13.91 0.57 -10.69
CA ASN A 50 -14.32 0.06 -11.99
C ASN A 50 -15.19 -1.19 -11.85
N GLU A 51 -14.86 -2.12 -10.94
CA GLU A 51 -15.68 -3.30 -10.66
C GLU A 51 -17.10 -2.90 -10.20
N ARG A 52 -17.23 -1.86 -9.37
CA ARG A 52 -18.55 -1.37 -8.92
C ARG A 52 -19.39 -0.78 -10.06
N ILE A 53 -18.75 -0.03 -10.96
CA ILE A 53 -19.45 0.69 -12.02
C ILE A 53 -19.79 -0.22 -13.20
N PHE A 54 -18.84 -1.07 -13.61
CA PHE A 54 -18.95 -1.84 -14.85
C PHE A 54 -19.38 -3.28 -14.64
N GLU A 55 -19.15 -3.84 -13.45
CA GLU A 55 -19.41 -5.26 -13.15
C GLU A 55 -20.47 -5.46 -12.07
N GLU A 56 -20.98 -4.38 -11.47
CA GLU A 56 -21.90 -4.39 -10.31
C GLU A 56 -21.38 -5.23 -9.13
N LYS A 57 -20.05 -5.38 -9.03
CA LYS A 57 -19.37 -6.12 -7.96
C LYS A 57 -18.76 -5.13 -6.97
N ALA A 58 -18.96 -5.40 -5.68
CA ALA A 58 -18.43 -4.58 -4.61
C ALA A 58 -17.73 -5.46 -3.56
N CYS A 59 -16.48 -5.15 -3.26
CA CYS A 59 -15.79 -5.72 -2.12
C CYS A 59 -16.08 -4.89 -0.85
N SER A 60 -15.96 -5.53 0.31
CA SER A 60 -15.86 -4.81 1.58
C SER A 60 -14.53 -4.06 1.68
N TRP A 61 -14.47 -3.04 2.53
CA TRP A 61 -13.23 -2.35 2.88
C TRP A 61 -12.11 -3.32 3.30
N ILE A 62 -12.45 -4.36 4.07
CA ILE A 62 -11.49 -5.36 4.54
C ILE A 62 -10.88 -6.11 3.35
N GLN A 63 -11.71 -6.56 2.41
CA GLN A 63 -11.24 -7.25 1.20
C GLN A 63 -10.36 -6.35 0.32
N VAL A 64 -10.68 -5.07 0.18
CA VAL A 64 -9.82 -4.12 -0.56
C VAL A 64 -8.46 -3.97 0.13
N MET A 65 -8.46 -3.86 1.47
CA MET A 65 -7.21 -3.80 2.24
C MET A 65 -6.38 -5.08 2.12
N GLU A 66 -7.02 -6.25 2.08
CA GLU A 66 -6.35 -7.53 1.84
C GLU A 66 -5.75 -7.60 0.43
N LYS A 67 -6.49 -7.17 -0.60
CA LYS A 67 -5.99 -7.09 -1.98
C LYS A 67 -4.75 -6.17 -2.08
N ILE A 68 -4.75 -5.03 -1.37
CA ILE A 68 -3.60 -4.10 -1.32
C ILE A 68 -2.37 -4.77 -0.68
N LYS A 69 -2.55 -5.41 0.47
CA LYS A 69 -1.45 -6.11 1.17
C LYS A 69 -0.90 -7.25 0.33
N LEU A 70 -1.78 -8.04 -0.27
CA LEU A 70 -1.41 -9.16 -1.12
C LEU A 70 -0.61 -8.68 -2.33
N MET A 71 -1.09 -7.64 -3.03
CA MET A 71 -0.38 -7.05 -4.16
C MET A 71 1.03 -6.56 -3.79
N ALA A 72 1.16 -5.81 -2.69
CA ALA A 72 2.45 -5.34 -2.22
C ALA A 72 3.39 -6.50 -1.84
N ALA A 73 2.86 -7.54 -1.19
CA ALA A 73 3.61 -8.73 -0.81
C ALA A 73 4.10 -9.53 -2.04
N THR A 74 3.24 -9.71 -3.05
CA THR A 74 3.61 -10.35 -4.32
C THR A 74 4.70 -9.59 -5.05
N TRP A 75 4.70 -8.25 -5.04
CA TRP A 75 5.74 -7.45 -5.70
C TRP A 75 7.12 -7.51 -5.03
N VAL A 76 7.19 -7.92 -3.77
CA VAL A 76 8.47 -8.12 -3.06
C VAL A 76 8.89 -9.58 -2.99
N GLU A 77 8.04 -10.50 -3.42
CA GLU A 77 8.37 -11.91 -3.50
C GLU A 77 9.61 -12.14 -4.37
N GLY A 78 10.55 -12.96 -3.88
CA GLY A 78 11.82 -13.24 -4.57
C GLY A 78 12.89 -12.14 -4.47
N LYS A 79 12.59 -10.96 -3.88
CA LYS A 79 13.65 -9.99 -3.54
C LYS A 79 14.55 -10.55 -2.44
N GLU A 80 15.84 -10.20 -2.51
CA GLU A 80 16.84 -10.70 -1.56
C GLU A 80 16.48 -10.37 -0.10
N GLU A 81 15.96 -9.17 0.16
CA GLU A 81 15.52 -8.75 1.49
C GLU A 81 14.38 -9.60 2.06
N PHE A 82 13.61 -10.27 1.21
CA PHE A 82 12.46 -11.09 1.59
C PHE A 82 12.72 -12.60 1.39
N ARG A 83 13.98 -13.00 1.14
CA ARG A 83 14.34 -14.40 0.96
C ARG A 83 13.93 -15.22 2.19
N GLY A 84 13.22 -16.32 1.95
CA GLY A 84 12.74 -17.21 3.00
C GLY A 84 11.48 -16.74 3.74
N ILE A 85 10.87 -15.63 3.31
CA ILE A 85 9.58 -15.14 3.82
C ILE A 85 8.53 -15.36 2.73
N SER A 86 7.44 -16.07 3.06
CA SER A 86 6.33 -16.26 2.13
C SER A 86 5.44 -15.02 2.02
N VAL A 87 4.70 -14.90 0.91
CA VAL A 87 3.68 -13.85 0.74
C VAL A 87 2.67 -13.86 1.89
N GLU A 88 2.22 -15.05 2.31
CA GLU A 88 1.31 -15.22 3.44
C GLU A 88 1.89 -14.65 4.74
N GLN A 89 3.17 -14.93 5.04
CA GLN A 89 3.84 -14.39 6.22
C GLN A 89 3.91 -12.86 6.18
N ILE A 90 4.14 -12.25 5.02
CA ILE A 90 4.14 -10.78 4.86
C ILE A 90 2.74 -10.21 5.12
N VAL A 91 1.68 -10.85 4.62
CA VAL A 91 0.29 -10.38 4.77
C VAL A 91 -0.19 -10.51 6.22
N VAL A 92 0.09 -11.66 6.87
CA VAL A 92 -0.34 -11.96 8.24
C VAL A 92 0.48 -11.16 9.26
N ASN A 93 1.81 -11.19 9.15
CA ASN A 93 2.74 -10.53 10.09
C ASN A 93 3.14 -9.13 9.62
N TRP A 94 2.26 -8.48 8.84
CA TRP A 94 2.44 -7.17 8.24
C TRP A 94 3.11 -6.15 9.18
N LYS A 95 2.65 -6.05 10.43
CA LYS A 95 3.16 -5.04 11.39
C LYS A 95 4.63 -5.28 11.75
N GLU A 96 5.02 -6.54 11.87
CA GLU A 96 6.38 -6.96 12.21
C GLU A 96 7.35 -6.72 11.05
N MET A 97 6.86 -6.49 9.84
CA MET A 97 7.71 -6.19 8.68
C MET A 97 8.23 -4.74 8.70
N PHE A 98 7.54 -3.81 9.38
CA PHE A 98 7.86 -2.38 9.33
C PHE A 98 8.98 -1.97 10.26
N PHE A 99 9.10 -2.66 11.39
CA PHE A 99 10.00 -2.26 12.46
C PHE A 99 10.95 -3.41 12.74
N ASP A 100 12.20 -3.08 13.01
CA ASP A 100 13.14 -4.07 13.53
C ASP A 100 12.69 -4.48 14.95
N PRO A 101 12.86 -5.75 15.34
CA PRO A 101 12.56 -6.17 16.70
C PRO A 101 13.41 -5.35 17.70
N PRO A 102 12.86 -5.06 18.90
CA PRO A 102 13.56 -4.30 19.94
C PRO A 102 14.82 -4.99 20.45
#